data_AF-A0A1W9ZCR5-F1
#
_entry.id   AF-A0A1W9ZCR5-F1
#
_cell.length_a   1.000
_cell.length_b   1.000
_cell.length_c   1.000
_cell.angle_alpha   90.00
_cell.angle_beta   90.00
_cell.angle_gamma   90.00
#
_symmetry.space_group_name_H-M   'P 1'
#
loop_
_entity.id
_entity.type
_entity.pdbx_description
1 polymer ?
#
loop_
_entity_poly.entity_id
_entity_poly.type
_entity_poly.pdbx_seq_one_letter_code
_entity_poly.pdbx_strand_id
1 'polypeptide(L)'
;MNRRRWFAALLAFSGLAAIPAILVSAHSADRVEATVCVGAGRRISVSGCTNIADNIQRYVPPPAVYAPLPEDETTAPPPPPP
;
A
#
# COMPACT_ATOMS: atom_id res chain seq x y z
N MET A 1 6.43 31.74 27.34
CA MET A 1 6.51 31.28 25.94
C MET A 1 5.22 31.70 25.23
N ASN A 2 5.29 32.54 24.18
CA ASN A 2 4.08 33.17 23.60
C ASN A 2 3.15 32.13 22.95
N ARG A 3 1.84 32.24 23.19
CA ARG A 3 0.79 31.32 22.70
C ARG A 3 0.91 31.02 21.19
N ARG A 4 1.32 32.00 20.38
CA ARG A 4 1.60 31.85 18.94
C ARG A 4 2.78 30.91 18.63
N ARG A 5 3.86 30.96 19.42
CA ARG A 5 5.01 30.06 19.27
C ARG A 5 4.65 28.62 19.66
N TRP A 6 3.74 28.47 20.63
CA TRP A 6 3.25 27.17 21.06
C TRP A 6 2.40 26.49 19.97
N PHE A 7 1.47 27.22 19.35
CA PHE A 7 0.70 26.70 18.21
C PHE A 7 1.57 26.35 17.00
N ALA A 8 2.58 27.18 16.69
CA ALA A 8 3.51 26.88 15.60
C ALA A 8 4.31 25.58 15.85
N ALA A 9 4.75 25.35 17.10
CA ALA A 9 5.45 24.13 17.47
C ALA A 9 4.54 22.88 17.35
N LEU A 10 3.28 22.98 17.76
CA LEU A 10 2.32 21.88 17.61
C LEU A 10 2.02 21.54 16.15
N LEU A 11 1.88 22.56 15.29
CA LEU A 11 1.68 22.37 13.85
C LEU A 11 2.91 21.75 13.20
N ALA A 12 4.12 22.19 13.56
CA ALA A 12 5.36 21.60 13.06
C ALA A 12 5.51 20.14 13.50
N PHE A 13 5.22 19.84 14.77
CA PHE A 13 5.31 18.48 15.31
C PHE A 13 4.29 17.54 14.68
N SER A 14 3.04 17.97 14.54
CA SER A 14 1.99 17.19 13.86
C SER A 14 2.30 16.96 12.38
N GLY A 15 2.83 17.97 11.68
CA GLY A 15 3.33 17.82 10.32
C GLY A 15 4.45 16.79 10.23
N LEU A 16 5.45 16.86 11.12
CA LEU A 16 6.57 15.92 11.16
C LEU A 16 6.12 14.48 11.44
N ALA A 17 5.14 14.30 12.33
CA ALA A 17 4.58 12.99 12.67
C ALA A 17 3.80 12.35 11.50
N ALA A 18 3.26 13.15 10.57
CA ALA A 18 2.55 12.64 9.40
C ALA A 18 3.48 12.16 8.27
N ILE A 19 4.72 12.65 8.21
CA ILE A 19 5.71 12.30 7.16
C ILE A 19 5.94 10.79 7.03
N PRO A 20 6.24 10.02 8.10
CA PRO A 20 6.50 8.59 7.95
C PRO A 20 5.30 7.81 7.43
N ALA A 21 4.07 8.19 7.81
CA ALA A 21 2.85 7.57 7.29
C ALA A 21 2.72 7.76 5.78
N ILE A 22 2.99 8.99 5.29
CA ILE A 22 2.93 9.33 3.86
C ILE A 22 4.02 8.58 3.07
N LEU A 23 5.25 8.51 3.60
CA LEU A 23 6.37 7.86 2.92
C LEU A 23 6.18 6.33 2.82
N VAL A 24 5.57 5.69 3.81
CA VAL A 24 5.22 4.25 3.73
C VAL A 24 4.15 4.01 2.66
N SER A 25 3.14 4.88 2.56
CA SER A 25 2.09 4.76 1.53
C SER A 25 2.54 5.11 0.11
N ALA A 26 3.68 5.78 -0.08
CA ALA A 26 4.17 6.11 -1.42
C ALA A 26 4.94 4.95 -2.09
N HIS A 27 5.39 3.96 -1.32
CA HIS A 27 6.13 2.80 -1.86
C HIS A 27 5.21 1.80 -2.59
N SER A 28 3.89 1.92 -2.45
CA SER A 28 2.88 1.07 -3.09
C SER A 28 2.39 1.64 -4.44
N ALA A 29 3.22 2.36 -5.20
CA ALA A 29 2.81 2.88 -6.52
C ALA A 29 2.44 1.76 -7.53
N ASP A 30 2.96 0.54 -7.33
CA ASP A 30 2.67 -0.66 -8.13
C ASP A 30 1.60 -1.58 -7.49
N ARG A 31 1.03 -1.18 -6.34
CA ARG A 31 0.06 -1.97 -5.58
C ARG A 31 -1.16 -1.11 -5.27
N VAL A 32 -2.32 -1.45 -5.85
CA VAL A 32 -3.59 -0.84 -5.46
C VAL A 32 -4.02 -1.40 -4.10
N GLU A 33 -3.51 -0.84 -3.01
CA GLU A 33 -3.84 -1.28 -1.66
C GLU A 33 -5.11 -0.56 -1.19
N ALA A 34 -6.23 -1.29 -1.17
CA ALA A 34 -7.51 -0.77 -0.72
C ALA A 34 -8.07 -1.67 0.39
N THR A 35 -7.83 -1.27 1.63
CA THR A 35 -8.24 -2.03 2.81
C THR A 35 -9.64 -1.63 3.26
N VAL A 36 -10.58 -2.58 3.24
CA VAL A 36 -11.94 -2.39 3.74
C VAL A 36 -12.07 -3.09 5.09
N CYS A 37 -12.46 -2.34 6.10
CA CYS A 37 -12.74 -2.86 7.43
C CYS A 37 -14.25 -2.92 7.66
N VAL A 38 -14.74 -4.06 8.13
CA VAL A 38 -16.14 -4.27 8.47
C VAL A 38 -16.23 -4.77 9.90
N GLY A 39 -17.15 -4.21 10.66
CA GLY A 39 -17.47 -4.64 12.01
C GLY A 39 -18.97 -4.88 12.15
N ALA A 40 -19.34 -5.93 12.87
CA ALA A 40 -20.74 -6.23 13.17
C ALA A 40 -20.90 -6.72 14.61
N GLY A 41 -21.98 -6.32 15.26
CA GLY A 41 -22.35 -6.79 16.60
C GLY A 41 -22.89 -5.69 17.52
N ARG A 42 -23.89 -6.04 18.35
CA ARG A 42 -24.54 -5.10 19.29
C ARG A 42 -24.05 -5.24 20.74
N ARG A 43 -23.63 -6.44 21.13
CA ARG A 43 -23.16 -6.77 22.50
C ARG A 43 -21.74 -7.34 22.48
N ILE A 44 -21.45 -8.17 21.49
CA ILE A 44 -20.12 -8.69 21.19
C ILE A 44 -19.81 -8.21 19.77
N SER A 45 -18.69 -7.50 19.61
CA SER A 45 -18.26 -6.96 18.32
C SER A 45 -17.24 -7.89 17.70
N VAL A 46 -17.44 -8.20 16.42
CA VAL A 46 -16.44 -8.88 15.60
C VAL A 46 -16.10 -7.94 14.46
N SER A 47 -14.82 -7.70 14.25
CA SER A 47 -14.33 -6.88 13.16
C SER A 47 -13.25 -7.62 12.39
N GLY A 48 -13.13 -7.27 11.12
CA GLY A 48 -12.08 -7.74 10.24
C GLY A 48 -11.77 -6.69 9.19
N CYS A 49 -10.54 -6.68 8.72
CA CYS A 49 -10.11 -5.88 7.58
C CYS A 49 -9.60 -6.82 6.50
N THR A 50 -9.86 -6.48 5.24
CA THR A 50 -9.32 -7.20 4.09
C THR A 50 -8.85 -6.21 3.04
N ASN A 51 -7.73 -6.50 2.39
CA ASN A 51 -7.28 -5.77 1.21
C ASN A 51 -8.07 -6.27 -0.01
N ILE A 52 -8.58 -5.35 -0.82
CA ILE A 52 -9.32 -5.67 -2.05
C ILE A 52 -8.38 -6.26 -3.10
N ALA A 53 -7.13 -5.80 -3.20
CA ALA A 53 -6.18 -6.31 -4.20
C ALA A 53 -5.96 -7.81 -4.09
N ASP A 54 -5.85 -8.35 -2.87
CA ASP A 54 -5.67 -9.79 -2.65
C ASP A 54 -6.88 -10.61 -3.13
N ASN A 55 -8.07 -10.01 -3.14
CA ASN A 55 -9.27 -10.66 -3.68
C ASN A 55 -9.27 -10.63 -5.22
N ILE A 56 -8.88 -9.49 -5.80
CA ILE A 56 -8.80 -9.32 -7.26
C ILE A 56 -7.78 -10.27 -7.88
N GLN A 57 -6.63 -10.51 -7.22
CA GLN A 57 -5.57 -11.43 -7.68
C GLN A 57 -6.09 -12.83 -8.08
N ARG A 58 -7.23 -13.29 -7.55
CA ARG A 58 -7.83 -14.59 -7.90
C ARG A 58 -8.45 -14.62 -9.29
N TYR A 59 -8.81 -13.46 -9.83
CA TYR A 59 -9.45 -13.29 -11.14
C TYR A 59 -8.51 -12.70 -12.17
N VAL A 60 -7.28 -12.37 -11.75
CA VAL A 60 -6.25 -11.81 -12.60
C VAL A 60 -5.74 -12.91 -13.55
N PRO A 61 -5.63 -12.65 -14.87
CA PRO A 61 -5.12 -13.63 -15.81
C PRO A 61 -3.71 -14.10 -15.44
N PRO A 62 -3.31 -15.32 -15.80
CA PRO A 62 -1.93 -15.76 -15.57
C PRO A 62 -0.96 -14.86 -16.35
N PRO A 63 0.25 -14.57 -15.83
CA PRO A 63 1.18 -13.65 -16.47
C PRO A 63 1.58 -14.02 -17.90
N ALA A 64 1.51 -15.31 -18.23
CA ALA A 64 1.78 -15.84 -19.56
C ALA A 64 0.86 -15.30 -20.67
N VAL A 65 -0.27 -14.66 -20.33
CA VAL A 65 -1.18 -14.05 -21.31
C VAL A 65 -1.15 -12.52 -21.31
N TYR A 66 -0.22 -11.90 -20.57
CA TYR A 66 0.00 -10.46 -20.65
C TYR A 66 0.78 -10.06 -21.88
N ALA A 67 0.57 -8.81 -22.31
CA ALA A 67 1.41 -8.22 -23.33
C ALA A 67 2.85 -8.12 -22.78
N PRO A 68 3.88 -8.50 -23.57
CA PRO A 68 5.26 -8.35 -23.17
C PRO A 68 5.57 -6.90 -22.84
N LEU A 69 6.20 -6.67 -21.70
CA LEU A 69 6.74 -5.36 -21.38
C LEU A 69 8.08 -5.17 -22.13
N PRO A 70 8.52 -3.92 -22.38
CA PRO A 70 9.80 -3.67 -23.05
C PRO A 70 11.02 -4.29 -22.34
N GLU A 71 10.91 -4.55 -21.04
CA GLU A 71 11.95 -5.17 -20.22
C GLU A 71 12.02 -6.70 -20.37
N ASP A 72 10.91 -7.36 -20.74
CA ASP A 72 10.86 -8.79 -21.07
C ASP A 72 11.68 -9.11 -22.33
N GLU A 73 11.72 -8.19 -23.30
CA GLU A 73 12.49 -8.32 -24.55
C GLU A 73 14.02 -8.25 -24.30
N THR A 74 14.44 -7.68 -23.17
CA THR A 74 15.85 -7.41 -22.88
C THR A 74 16.48 -8.49 -21.99
N THR A 75 15.67 -9.38 -21.41
CA THR A 75 16.17 -10.40 -20.47
C THR A 75 16.70 -11.60 -21.25
N ALA A 76 18.03 -11.69 -21.38
CA ALA A 76 18.70 -12.86 -21.93
C ALA A 76 18.32 -14.13 -21.12
N PRO A 77 18.05 -15.27 -21.78
CA PRO A 77 17.64 -16.49 -21.08
C PRO A 77 18.69 -16.94 -20.05
N PRO A 78 18.27 -17.51 -18.92
CA PRO A 78 19.18 -17.96 -17.86
C PRO A 78 20.17 -19.00 -18.40
N PRO A 79 21.44 -18.98 -17.93
CA PRO A 79 22.45 -19.91 -18.39
C PRO A 79 22.03 -21.37 -18.10
N PRO A 80 22.36 -22.33 -18.99
CA PRO A 80 22.02 -23.73 -18.78
C PRO A 80 22.65 -24.26 -17.48
N PRO A 81 21.93 -25.15 -16.75
CA PRO A 81 22.48 -25.80 -15.57
C PRO A 81 23.69 -26.69 -15.93
N PRO A 82 24.65 -26.87 -15.01
CA PRO A 82 25.84 -27.71 -15.21
C PRO A 82 25.51 -29.20 -15.31
#